data_AF-A0A662Y2G6-F1
#
_entry.id   AF-A0A662Y2G6-F1
#
_cell.length_a   1.000
_cell.length_b   1.000
_cell.length_c   1.000
_cell.angle_alpha   90.00
_cell.angle_beta   90.00
_cell.angle_gamma   90.00
#
_symmetry.space_group_name_H-M   'P 1'
#
loop_
_entity.id
_entity.type
_entity.pdbx_description
1 polymer ?
#
loop_
_entity_poly.entity_id
_entity_poly.type
_entity_poly.pdbx_seq_one_letter_code
_entity_poly.pdbx_strand_id
1 'polypeptide(L)'
;MIETLTDNKRRTAPALRHILGKYNGALGTNGSVSWMFERKGYLEVRLWSVTAALEAGADDVELREELAQVTCEPSELANVKKSFTAAGLEPAIAELIYNPKEFLDLEGAQLESFEKLLDALNENEDVSEIHHNVNE
;
A
#
# COMPACT_ATOMS: atom_id res chain seq x y z
N MET A 1 1.13 -8.74 -1.01
CA MET A 1 0.44 -9.08 -2.27
C MET A 1 1.30 -8.56 -3.42
N ILE A 2 1.45 -9.33 -4.49
CA ILE A 2 2.26 -8.92 -5.65
C ILE A 2 1.35 -8.93 -6.87
N GLU A 3 1.25 -7.79 -7.55
CA GLU A 3 0.52 -7.68 -8.82
C GLU A 3 1.50 -7.76 -9.97
N THR A 4 1.13 -8.52 -11.00
CA THR A 4 2.00 -8.75 -12.16
C THR A 4 1.27 -8.49 -13.46
N LEU A 5 1.95 -7.85 -14.42
CA LEU A 5 1.52 -7.72 -15.80
C LEU A 5 2.45 -8.55 -16.68
N THR A 6 1.95 -9.69 -17.16
CA THR A 6 2.78 -10.64 -17.92
C THR A 6 1.99 -11.34 -19.03
N ASP A 7 2.67 -11.68 -20.11
CA ASP A 7 2.15 -12.52 -21.20
C ASP A 7 2.33 -14.03 -20.91
N ASN A 8 3.16 -14.41 -19.92
CA ASN A 8 3.51 -15.79 -19.66
C ASN A 8 3.54 -16.13 -18.16
N LYS A 9 2.37 -16.50 -17.63
CA LYS A 9 2.22 -16.95 -16.24
C LYS A 9 3.11 -18.15 -15.86
N ARG A 10 3.49 -19.00 -16.83
CA ARG A 10 4.35 -20.16 -16.59
C ARG A 10 5.81 -19.77 -16.39
N ARG A 11 6.20 -18.55 -16.77
CA ARG A 11 7.51 -17.95 -16.50
C ARG A 11 7.51 -17.16 -15.20
N THR A 12 6.52 -16.28 -15.04
CA THR A 12 6.43 -15.36 -13.90
C THR A 12 6.23 -16.09 -12.58
N ALA A 13 5.29 -17.02 -12.49
CA ALA A 13 5.00 -17.68 -11.21
C ALA A 13 6.20 -18.48 -10.65
N PRO A 14 6.95 -19.26 -11.46
CA PRO A 14 8.21 -19.84 -10.99
C PRO A 14 9.29 -18.82 -10.61
N ALA A 15 9.43 -17.73 -11.37
CA ALA A 15 10.38 -16.66 -11.03
C ALA A 15 10.07 -16.03 -9.67
N LEU A 16 8.80 -15.69 -9.41
CA LEU A 16 8.36 -15.18 -8.11
C LEU A 16 8.58 -16.18 -6.98
N ARG A 17 8.30 -17.48 -7.20
CA ARG A 17 8.62 -18.52 -6.20
C ARG A 17 10.11 -18.58 -5.88
N HIS A 18 10.95 -18.45 -6.89
CA HIS A 18 12.40 -18.45 -6.71
C HIS A 18 12.86 -17.23 -5.90
N ILE A 19 12.38 -16.03 -6.25
CA ILE A 19 12.69 -14.80 -5.53
C ILE A 19 12.25 -14.91 -4.07
N LEU A 20 11.00 -15.26 -3.81
CA LEU A 20 10.48 -15.42 -2.45
C LEU A 20 11.27 -16.46 -1.65
N GLY A 21 11.56 -17.63 -2.25
CA GLY A 21 12.32 -18.70 -1.59
C GLY A 21 13.75 -18.30 -1.21
N LYS A 22 14.40 -17.41 -1.98
CA LYS A 22 15.74 -16.88 -1.67
C LYS A 22 15.76 -16.05 -0.37
N TYR A 23 14.62 -15.44 -0.01
CA TYR A 23 14.48 -14.58 1.15
C TYR A 23 13.55 -15.18 2.22
N ASN A 24 13.56 -16.51 2.38
CA ASN A 24 12.76 -17.26 3.36
C ASN A 24 11.22 -17.06 3.27
N GLY A 25 10.72 -16.59 2.13
CA GLY A 25 9.30 -16.48 1.83
C GLY A 25 8.77 -17.67 1.02
N ALA A 26 7.44 -17.71 0.85
CA ALA A 26 6.78 -18.68 -0.01
C ALA A 26 5.61 -18.05 -0.76
N LEU A 27 5.42 -18.46 -2.03
CA LEU A 27 4.24 -18.06 -2.78
C LEU A 27 3.03 -18.88 -2.31
N GLY A 28 2.08 -18.21 -1.66
CA GLY A 28 0.80 -18.81 -1.27
C GLY A 28 -0.11 -19.12 -2.45
N THR A 29 -1.26 -19.71 -2.16
CA THR A 29 -2.35 -19.83 -3.14
C THR A 29 -2.96 -18.46 -3.42
N ASN A 30 -3.57 -18.29 -4.60
CA ASN A 30 -4.29 -17.07 -4.93
C ASN A 30 -5.35 -16.79 -3.87
N GLY A 31 -5.37 -15.57 -3.32
CA GLY A 31 -6.31 -15.16 -2.27
C GLY A 31 -5.84 -15.43 -0.83
N SER A 32 -4.74 -16.15 -0.62
CA SER A 32 -4.26 -16.53 0.74
C SER A 32 -4.09 -15.36 1.70
N VAL A 33 -3.62 -14.21 1.20
CA VAL A 33 -3.45 -12.97 1.99
C VAL A 33 -4.29 -11.81 1.47
N SER A 34 -5.04 -11.96 0.37
CA SER A 34 -5.79 -10.86 -0.24
C SER A 34 -6.85 -10.28 0.70
N TRP A 35 -7.40 -11.09 1.61
CA TRP A 35 -8.38 -10.65 2.60
C TRP A 35 -7.79 -9.73 3.69
N MET A 36 -6.46 -9.71 3.84
CA MET A 36 -5.74 -8.84 4.77
C MET A 36 -5.55 -7.42 4.22
N PHE A 37 -5.86 -7.19 2.94
CA PHE A 37 -5.75 -5.90 2.29
C PHE A 37 -7.15 -5.39 1.91
N GLU A 38 -7.42 -4.13 2.19
CA GLU A 38 -8.62 -3.44 1.78
C GLU A 38 -8.27 -2.40 0.73
N ARG A 39 -9.04 -2.35 -0.34
CA ARG A 39 -8.90 -1.28 -1.32
C ARG A 39 -9.48 -0.01 -0.70
N LYS A 40 -8.68 1.05 -0.59
CA LYS A 40 -9.11 2.34 -0.05
C LYS A 40 -8.65 3.50 -0.94
N GLY A 41 -9.38 4.60 -0.90
CA GLY A 41 -8.83 5.90 -1.28
C GLY A 41 -7.83 6.34 -0.23
N TYR A 42 -6.70 6.87 -0.68
CA TYR A 42 -5.62 7.34 0.16
C TYR A 42 -5.23 8.75 -0.27
N LEU A 43 -5.07 9.63 0.70
CA LEU A 43 -4.57 10.98 0.50
C LEU A 43 -3.48 11.28 1.52
N GLU A 44 -2.42 11.95 1.06
CA GLU A 44 -1.46 12.58 1.96
C GLU A 44 -1.65 14.08 1.92
N VAL A 45 -1.88 14.69 3.07
CA VAL A 45 -2.14 16.12 3.13
C VAL A 45 -1.58 16.72 4.41
N ARG A 46 -1.08 17.96 4.30
CA ARG A 46 -0.69 18.73 5.48
C ARG A 46 -1.97 19.16 6.21
N LEU A 47 -2.32 18.41 7.25
CA LEU A 47 -3.50 18.67 8.07
C LEU A 47 -3.14 19.49 9.30
N TRP A 48 -4.03 20.43 9.64
CA TRP A 48 -3.98 21.20 10.88
C TRP A 48 -5.06 20.74 11.88
N SER A 49 -6.00 19.91 11.44
CA SER A 49 -7.11 19.40 12.25
C SER A 49 -7.64 18.08 11.70
N VAL A 50 -7.67 17.05 12.55
CA VAL A 50 -8.29 15.75 12.23
C VAL A 50 -9.79 15.88 12.03
N THR A 51 -10.47 16.72 12.81
CA THR A 51 -11.92 16.95 12.69
C THR A 51 -12.28 17.52 11.32
N ALA A 52 -11.49 18.45 10.77
CA ALA A 52 -11.75 18.99 9.43
C ALA A 52 -11.65 17.92 8.32
N ALA A 53 -10.74 16.96 8.48
CA ALA A 53 -10.61 15.84 7.54
C ALA A 53 -11.82 14.91 7.57
N LEU A 54 -12.31 14.56 8.77
CA LEU A 54 -13.50 13.74 8.94
C LEU A 54 -14.76 14.44 8.40
N GLU A 55 -14.91 15.74 8.65
CA GLU A 55 -16.00 16.54 8.08
C GLU A 55 -15.94 16.62 6.53
N ALA A 56 -14.74 16.50 5.96
CA ALA A 56 -14.53 16.48 4.51
C ALA A 56 -14.71 15.09 3.86
N GLY A 57 -15.10 14.07 4.64
CA GLY A 57 -15.44 12.73 4.15
C GLY A 57 -14.34 11.68 4.29
N ALA A 58 -13.31 11.94 5.11
CA ALA A 58 -12.36 10.91 5.51
C ALA A 58 -13.02 9.85 6.41
N ASP A 59 -12.64 8.59 6.22
CA ASP A 59 -13.03 7.49 7.12
C ASP A 59 -12.04 7.34 8.27
N ASP A 60 -10.75 7.52 7.98
CA ASP A 60 -9.67 7.43 8.98
C ASP A 60 -8.55 8.42 8.67
N VAL A 61 -7.88 8.89 9.72
CA VAL A 61 -6.82 9.90 9.65
C VAL A 61 -5.70 9.52 10.61
N GLU A 62 -4.54 9.22 10.07
CA GLU A 62 -3.33 8.95 10.84
C GLU A 62 -2.36 10.14 10.70
N LEU A 63 -2.00 10.74 11.83
CA LEU A 63 -1.05 11.85 11.85
C LEU A 63 0.38 11.30 11.80
N ARG A 64 1.16 11.66 10.78
CA ARG A 64 2.61 11.47 10.73
C ARG A 64 3.33 12.80 10.96
N GLU A 65 4.66 12.78 10.95
CA GLU A 65 5.49 13.95 11.30
C GLU A 65 5.29 15.14 10.35
N GLU A 66 5.17 14.91 9.03
CA GLU A 66 5.08 16.00 8.04
C GLU A 66 3.71 16.10 7.33
N LEU A 67 3.11 14.96 7.01
CA LEU A 67 1.83 14.84 6.31
C LEU A 67 0.94 13.87 7.08
N ALA A 68 -0.36 14.14 7.11
CA ALA A 68 -1.33 13.19 7.64
C ALA A 68 -1.80 12.27 6.51
N GLN A 69 -1.91 11.00 6.84
CA GLN A 69 -2.42 9.95 5.99
C GLN A 69 -3.94 9.86 6.20
N VAL A 70 -4.69 10.04 5.13
CA VAL A 70 -6.15 10.03 5.16
C VAL A 70 -6.64 8.89 4.30
N THR A 71 -7.52 8.04 4.84
CA THR A 71 -8.17 6.99 4.06
C THR A 71 -9.67 7.20 3.95
N CYS A 72 -10.25 6.76 2.84
CA CYS A 72 -11.68 6.76 2.61
C CYS A 72 -12.10 5.57 1.75
N GLU A 73 -13.41 5.36 1.60
CA GLU A 73 -13.96 4.42 0.61
C GLU A 73 -13.42 4.74 -0.81
N PRO A 74 -13.04 3.74 -1.63
CA PRO A 74 -12.51 3.94 -2.97
C PRO A 74 -13.40 4.79 -3.89
N SER A 75 -14.72 4.65 -3.75
CA SER A 75 -15.69 5.41 -4.55
C SER A 75 -15.73 6.89 -4.17
N GLU A 76 -15.32 7.24 -2.95
CA GLU A 76 -15.40 8.59 -2.40
C GLU A 76 -14.12 9.40 -2.61
N LEU A 77 -13.00 8.78 -3.02
CA LEU A 77 -11.71 9.45 -3.19
C LEU A 77 -11.82 10.78 -3.98
N ALA A 78 -12.57 10.77 -5.08
CA ALA A 78 -12.74 11.95 -5.92
C ALA A 78 -13.55 13.06 -5.22
N ASN A 79 -14.52 12.71 -4.38
CA ASN A 79 -15.33 13.65 -3.62
C ASN A 79 -14.51 14.22 -2.45
N VAL A 80 -13.85 13.34 -1.68
CA VAL A 80 -12.99 13.72 -0.55
C VAL A 80 -11.88 14.65 -1.01
N LYS A 81 -11.17 14.33 -2.10
CA LYS A 81 -10.15 15.21 -2.68
C LYS A 81 -10.69 16.61 -2.98
N LYS A 82 -11.87 16.71 -3.58
CA LYS A 82 -12.50 18.01 -3.89
C LYS A 82 -12.85 18.78 -2.63
N SER A 83 -13.40 18.12 -1.61
CA SER A 83 -13.72 18.72 -0.31
C SER A 83 -12.47 19.27 0.38
N PHE A 84 -11.38 18.50 0.38
CA PHE A 84 -10.09 18.92 0.92
C PHE A 84 -9.56 20.16 0.18
N THR A 85 -9.53 20.11 -1.15
CA THR A 85 -9.11 21.23 -2.01
C THR A 85 -9.93 22.50 -1.71
N ALA A 86 -11.26 22.37 -1.58
CA ALA A 86 -12.16 23.49 -1.27
C ALA A 86 -11.94 24.09 0.13
N ALA A 87 -11.46 23.27 1.08
CA ALA A 87 -11.06 23.71 2.42
C ALA A 87 -9.65 24.30 2.47
N GLY A 88 -8.95 24.42 1.33
CA GLY A 88 -7.56 24.88 1.26
C GLY A 88 -6.53 23.84 1.71
N LEU A 89 -6.94 22.58 1.81
CA LEU A 89 -6.09 21.43 2.12
C LEU A 89 -5.73 20.74 0.80
N GLU A 90 -4.61 21.10 0.20
CA GLU A 90 -4.15 20.47 -1.05
C GLU A 90 -3.46 19.13 -0.76
N PRO A 91 -4.02 17.99 -1.19
CA PRO A 91 -3.35 16.71 -1.01
C PRO A 91 -2.12 16.60 -1.91
N ALA A 92 -0.98 16.22 -1.33
CA ALA A 92 0.25 15.90 -2.06
C ALA A 92 0.08 14.62 -2.88
N ILE A 93 -0.63 13.64 -2.31
CA ILE A 93 -0.97 12.37 -2.96
C ILE A 93 -2.48 12.17 -2.87
N ALA A 94 -3.08 11.58 -3.90
CA ALA A 94 -4.46 11.13 -3.90
C ALA A 94 -4.64 9.96 -4.87
N GLU A 95 -4.71 8.74 -4.36
CA GLU A 95 -4.75 7.52 -5.17
C GLU A 95 -5.53 6.39 -4.50
N LEU A 96 -5.69 5.28 -5.22
CA LEU A 96 -6.29 4.06 -4.68
C LEU A 96 -5.19 3.10 -4.29
N ILE A 97 -5.17 2.68 -3.02
CA ILE A 97 -4.17 1.75 -2.48
C ILE A 97 -4.83 0.46 -2.00
N TYR A 98 -4.01 -0.56 -1.77
CA TYR A 98 -4.35 -1.70 -0.94
C TYR A 98 -3.81 -1.49 0.48
N ASN A 99 -4.66 -0.98 1.36
CA ASN A 99 -4.31 -0.72 2.75
C ASN A 99 -4.34 -2.04 3.56
N PRO A 100 -3.27 -2.43 4.26
CA PRO A 100 -3.29 -3.61 5.12
C PRO A 100 -4.15 -3.37 6.36
N LYS A 101 -4.83 -4.42 6.83
CA LYS A 101 -5.65 -4.40 8.05
C LYS A 101 -4.82 -4.40 9.33
N GLU A 102 -3.66 -5.04 9.26
CA GLU A 102 -2.75 -5.23 10.38
C GLU A 102 -1.34 -5.04 9.88
N PHE A 103 -0.60 -4.16 10.53
CA PHE A 103 0.80 -3.92 10.26
C PHE A 103 1.70 -4.79 11.13
N LEU A 104 2.91 -5.04 10.65
CA LEU A 104 3.95 -5.83 11.29
C LEU A 104 5.24 -5.01 11.35
N ASP A 105 5.83 -4.93 12.54
CA ASP A 105 7.17 -4.39 12.70
C ASP A 105 8.22 -5.48 12.43
N LEU A 106 9.19 -5.17 11.58
CA LEU A 106 10.36 -6.01 11.33
C LEU A 106 11.62 -5.29 11.83
N GLU A 107 12.54 -6.05 12.40
CA GLU A 107 13.79 -5.52 12.92
C GLU A 107 15.01 -6.37 12.50
N GLY A 108 16.18 -5.74 12.53
CA GLY A 108 17.47 -6.40 12.33
C GLY A 108 17.54 -7.22 11.02
N ALA A 109 17.93 -8.48 11.14
CA ALA A 109 18.14 -9.36 9.98
C ALA A 109 16.84 -9.66 9.21
N GLN A 110 15.66 -9.56 9.86
CA GLN A 110 14.38 -9.79 9.18
C GLN A 110 14.03 -8.60 8.29
N LEU A 111 14.21 -7.37 8.78
CA LEU A 111 14.01 -6.15 8.00
C LEU A 111 14.97 -6.11 6.82
N GLU A 112 16.27 -6.36 7.04
CA GLU A 112 17.27 -6.38 5.96
C GLU A 112 16.95 -7.44 4.88
N SER A 113 16.45 -8.61 5.29
CA SER A 113 16.02 -9.64 4.35
C SER A 113 14.76 -9.26 3.58
N PHE A 114 13.85 -8.51 4.21
CA PHE A 114 12.62 -8.03 3.58
C PHE A 114 12.90 -6.92 2.57
N GLU A 115 13.76 -5.95 2.90
CA GLU A 115 14.20 -4.90 1.98
C GLU A 115 14.84 -5.50 0.72
N LYS A 116 15.75 -6.46 0.87
CA LYS A 116 16.37 -7.17 -0.27
C LYS A 116 15.37 -7.98 -1.10
N LEU A 117 14.29 -8.46 -0.47
CA LEU A 117 13.19 -9.12 -1.17
C LEU A 117 12.43 -8.09 -2.02
N LEU A 118 12.10 -6.92 -1.47
CA LEU A 118 11.44 -5.85 -2.22
C LEU A 118 12.29 -5.42 -3.41
N ASP A 119 13.59 -5.19 -3.23
CA ASP A 119 14.52 -4.85 -4.31
C ASP A 119 14.49 -5.91 -5.44
N ALA A 120 14.61 -7.19 -5.08
CA ALA A 120 14.61 -8.27 -6.05
C ALA A 120 13.27 -8.46 -6.77
N LEU A 121 12.15 -8.11 -6.12
CA LEU A 121 10.83 -8.09 -6.76
C LEU A 121 10.69 -6.90 -7.71
N ASN A 122 11.18 -5.72 -7.34
CA ASN A 122 11.20 -4.53 -8.19
C ASN A 122 12.07 -4.68 -9.43
N GLU A 123 13.13 -5.50 -9.37
CA GLU A 123 13.95 -5.85 -10.54
C GLU A 123 13.25 -6.81 -11.52
N ASN A 124 12.13 -7.44 -11.13
CA ASN A 124 11.39 -8.35 -11.99
C ASN A 124 10.45 -7.61 -12.93
N GLU A 125 10.68 -7.69 -14.24
CA GLU A 125 9.92 -6.97 -15.27
C GLU A 125 8.41 -7.30 -15.33
N ASP A 126 7.99 -8.45 -14.80
CA ASP A 126 6.57 -8.83 -14.76
C ASP A 126 5.87 -8.23 -13.53
N VAL A 127 6.60 -7.76 -12.52
CA VAL A 127 6.05 -7.16 -11.28
C VAL A 127 5.66 -5.71 -11.56
N SER A 128 4.41 -5.38 -11.26
CA SER A 128 3.87 -4.03 -11.42
C SER A 128 3.75 -3.30 -10.09
N GLU A 129 3.16 -3.96 -9.09
CA GLU A 129 2.91 -3.37 -7.78
C GLU A 129 3.20 -4.38 -6.67
N ILE A 130 3.74 -3.88 -5.56
CA ILE A 130 4.02 -4.67 -4.36
C ILE A 130 3.30 -4.02 -3.19
N HIS A 131 2.38 -4.76 -2.58
CA HIS A 131 1.68 -4.33 -1.37
C HIS A 131 2.16 -5.18 -0.19
N HIS A 132 2.62 -4.56 0.89
CA HIS A 132 3.02 -5.28 2.10
C HIS A 132 2.34 -4.67 3.32
N ASN A 133 2.47 -5.38 4.44
CA ASN A 133 1.98 -4.94 5.73
C ASN A 133 3.12 -4.71 6.73
N VAL A 134 4.34 -4.53 6.26
CA VAL A 134 5.46 -4.11 7.10
C VAL A 134 5.37 -2.60 7.33
N ASN A 135 5.53 -2.15 8.58
CA ASN A 135 5.62 -0.72 8.91
C ASN A 135 6.91 -0.12 8.33
N GLU A 136 6.78 1.06 7.73
CA GLU A 136 7.89 1.88 7.21
C GLU A 136 8.32 2.97 8.21
#